data_AF-A0A425DP00-F1
#
_entry.id   AF-A0A425DP00-F1
#
_cell.length_a   1.000
_cell.length_b   1.000
_cell.length_c   1.000
_cell.angle_alpha   90.00
_cell.angle_beta   90.00
_cell.angle_gamma   90.00
#
_symmetry.space_group_name_H-M   'P 1'
#
loop_
_entity.id
_entity.type
_entity.pdbx_description
1 polymer ?
#
loop_
_entity_poly.entity_id
_entity_poly.type
_entity_poly.pdbx_seq_one_letter_code
_entity_poly.pdbx_strand_id
1 'polypeptide(L)'
;MSLKKRGIALLQHKSIHKVAGDISVSYSVVRNWKRISHKIDKFKGNLRGAGRPPVRPEPEALLQFMDARRHQERALTCTHMVNFLKQHQNTWLQDCIRRQKEGSGYDILLKILQRFCGRHGYTHQQACAT
;
A
#
# COMPACT_ATOMS: atom_id res chain seq x y z
N MET A 1 -13.28 8.88 3.65
CA MET A 1 -13.18 8.60 5.11
C MET A 1 -13.08 7.10 5.36
N SER A 2 -12.31 6.67 6.37
CA SER A 2 -12.20 5.24 6.75
C SER A 2 -13.45 4.75 7.51
N LEU A 3 -13.85 3.49 7.31
CA LEU A 3 -15.00 2.87 7.98
C LEU A 3 -14.94 3.03 9.50
N LYS A 4 -13.75 2.88 10.09
CA LYS A 4 -13.54 3.05 11.55
C LYS A 4 -13.81 4.48 12.02
N LYS A 5 -13.37 5.49 11.24
CA LYS A 5 -13.60 6.91 11.55
C LYS A 5 -15.08 7.27 11.41
N ARG A 6 -15.76 6.73 10.40
CA ARG A 6 -17.22 6.85 10.25
C ARG A 6 -17.97 6.24 11.45
N GLY A 7 -17.56 5.05 11.90
CA GLY A 7 -18.13 4.41 13.10
C GLY A 7 -17.94 5.24 14.37
N ILE A 8 -16.75 5.83 14.58
CA ILE A 8 -16.49 6.69 15.75
C ILE A 8 -17.30 7.99 15.68
N ALA A 9 -17.43 8.61 14.51
CA ALA A 9 -18.27 9.81 14.35
C ALA A 9 -19.74 9.51 14.69
N LEU A 10 -20.27 8.36 14.25
CA LEU A 10 -21.64 7.96 14.56
C LEU A 10 -21.86 7.67 16.06
N LEU A 11 -20.82 7.25 16.79
CA LEU A 11 -20.89 7.07 18.25
C LEU A 11 -21.04 8.37 19.04
N GLN A 12 -20.84 9.55 18.44
CA GLN A 12 -21.11 10.83 19.10
C GLN A 12 -22.61 11.09 19.27
N HIS A 13 -23.45 10.50 18.41
CA HIS A 13 -24.88 10.77 18.36
C HIS A 13 -25.76 9.52 18.54
N LYS A 14 -25.18 8.32 18.48
CA LYS A 14 -25.91 7.04 18.53
C LYS A 14 -25.26 6.04 19.49
N SER A 15 -26.08 5.10 19.99
CA SER A 15 -25.61 3.99 20.82
C SER A 15 -24.82 2.96 19.99
N ILE A 16 -23.94 2.20 20.65
CA ILE A 16 -23.08 1.19 20.00
C ILE A 16 -23.90 0.16 19.22
N HIS A 17 -25.04 -0.28 19.76
CA HIS A 17 -25.94 -1.23 19.10
C HIS A 17 -26.51 -0.67 17.79
N LYS A 18 -26.90 0.60 17.77
CA LYS A 18 -27.46 1.23 16.56
C LYS A 18 -26.39 1.46 15.51
N VAL A 19 -25.18 1.86 15.92
CA VAL A 19 -24.02 2.01 15.01
C VAL A 19 -23.58 0.66 14.43
N ALA A 20 -23.59 -0.41 15.23
CA ALA A 20 -23.29 -1.77 14.78
C ALA A 20 -24.26 -2.23 13.68
N GLY A 21 -25.56 -2.00 13.88
CA GLY A 21 -26.60 -2.26 12.88
C GLY A 21 -26.41 -1.42 11.60
N ASP A 22 -26.25 -0.10 11.75
CA ASP A 22 -26.13 0.84 10.62
C ASP A 22 -24.91 0.54 9.72
N ILE A 23 -23.84 -0.05 10.26
CA ILE A 23 -22.59 -0.32 9.53
C ILE A 23 -22.45 -1.82 9.22
N SER A 24 -23.38 -2.67 9.64
CA SER A 24 -23.31 -4.13 9.50
C SER A 24 -22.01 -4.72 10.09
N VAL A 25 -21.63 -4.25 11.28
CA VAL A 25 -20.41 -4.68 11.99
C VAL A 25 -20.80 -5.15 13.39
N SER A 26 -20.18 -6.23 13.88
CA SER A 26 -20.47 -6.76 15.22
C SER A 26 -20.28 -5.71 16.33
N TYR A 27 -21.14 -5.77 17.35
CA TYR A 27 -21.08 -4.92 18.55
C TYR A 27 -19.68 -4.86 19.16
N SER A 28 -19.00 -6.00 19.29
CA SER A 28 -17.67 -6.11 19.89
C SER A 28 -16.62 -5.29 19.13
N VAL A 29 -16.76 -5.19 17.81
CA VAL A 29 -15.83 -4.43 16.95
C VAL A 29 -16.05 -2.92 17.17
N VAL A 30 -17.30 -2.46 17.22
CA VAL A 30 -17.63 -1.06 17.47
C VAL A 30 -17.24 -0.65 18.90
N ARG A 31 -17.46 -1.53 19.89
CA ARG A 31 -16.99 -1.34 21.27
C ARG A 31 -15.47 -1.23 21.34
N ASN A 32 -14.76 -2.07 20.60
CA ASN A 32 -13.30 -2.00 20.52
C ASN A 32 -12.84 -0.68 19.88
N TRP A 33 -13.48 -0.23 18.80
CA TRP A 33 -13.17 1.07 18.16
C TRP A 33 -13.35 2.25 19.10
N LYS A 34 -14.40 2.24 19.94
CA LYS A 34 -14.59 3.24 20.99
C LYS A 34 -13.43 3.23 21.98
N ARG A 35 -12.96 2.05 22.40
CA ARG A 35 -11.81 1.89 23.33
C ARG A 35 -10.51 2.40 22.73
N ILE A 36 -10.25 2.16 21.44
CA ILE A 36 -9.02 2.56 20.76
C ILE A 36 -9.17 3.87 19.95
N SER A 37 -10.21 4.67 20.22
CA SER A 37 -10.55 5.86 19.43
C SER A 37 -9.42 6.87 19.36
N HIS A 38 -8.77 7.15 20.50
CA HIS A 38 -7.59 8.02 20.59
C HIS A 38 -6.43 7.56 19.69
N LYS A 39 -6.22 6.24 19.54
CA LYS A 39 -5.21 5.68 18.62
C LYS A 39 -5.65 5.82 17.17
N ILE A 40 -6.94 5.64 16.88
CA ILE A 40 -7.50 5.79 15.53
C ILE A 40 -7.47 7.26 15.07
N ASP A 41 -7.69 8.19 15.98
CA ASP A 41 -7.63 9.63 15.72
C ASP A 41 -6.21 10.09 15.43
N LYS A 42 -5.27 9.76 16.33
CA LYS A 42 -3.83 10.03 16.18
C LYS A 42 -3.23 9.37 14.93
N PHE A 43 -3.84 8.30 14.43
CA PHE A 43 -3.43 7.63 13.20
C PHE A 43 -3.89 8.42 11.96
N LYS A 44 -2.97 9.20 11.39
CA LYS A 44 -3.12 9.91 10.10
C LYS A 44 -2.90 9.01 8.86
N GLY A 45 -2.56 7.73 9.04
CA GLY A 45 -2.39 6.79 7.93
C GLY A 45 -3.72 6.34 7.31
N ASN A 46 -3.77 6.19 5.99
CA ASN A 46 -4.90 5.55 5.33
C ASN A 46 -4.89 4.05 5.65
N LEU A 47 -5.86 3.58 6.44
CA LEU A 47 -6.10 2.16 6.75
C LEU A 47 -6.65 1.36 5.55
N ARG A 48 -6.37 1.78 4.31
CA ARG A 48 -6.56 0.95 3.11
C ARG A 48 -5.33 0.03 2.99
N GLY A 49 -5.31 -1.00 3.82
CA GLY A 49 -4.31 -2.08 3.77
C GLY A 49 -3.17 -1.91 4.76
N ALA A 50 -3.00 -2.92 5.61
CA ALA A 50 -1.91 -3.08 6.57
C ALA A 50 -0.54 -2.73 5.97
N GLY A 51 0.04 -1.60 6.40
CA GLY A 51 1.39 -1.20 6.00
C GLY A 51 1.56 -1.06 4.48
N ARG A 52 0.55 -0.52 3.77
CA ARG A 52 0.72 -0.18 2.36
C ARG A 52 1.69 1.00 2.25
N PRO A 53 2.90 0.80 1.71
CA PRO A 53 3.78 1.92 1.40
C PRO A 53 3.06 2.90 0.45
N PRO A 54 3.40 4.20 0.52
CA PRO A 54 2.69 5.24 -0.21
C PRO A 54 2.57 4.88 -1.69
N VAL A 55 1.40 5.17 -2.24
CA VAL A 55 1.09 5.00 -3.67
C VAL A 55 2.25 5.59 -4.48
N ARG A 56 2.86 4.75 -5.33
CA ARG A 56 3.91 5.16 -6.27
C ARG A 56 3.36 6.31 -7.12
N PRO A 57 4.09 7.44 -7.25
CA PRO A 57 3.61 8.62 -7.96
C PRO A 57 3.22 8.33 -9.42
N GLU A 58 3.83 7.32 -10.03
CA GLU A 58 3.60 7.02 -11.44
C GLU A 58 3.53 5.51 -11.68
N PRO A 59 2.32 4.93 -11.55
CA PRO A 59 2.06 3.56 -11.92
C PRO A 59 2.33 3.33 -13.42
N GLU A 60 1.96 4.29 -14.26
CA GLU A 60 1.89 4.10 -15.72
C GLU A 60 3.27 4.06 -16.40
N ALA A 61 4.15 5.03 -16.16
CA ALA A 61 5.46 5.09 -16.82
C ALA A 61 6.33 3.86 -16.50
N LEU A 62 6.30 3.40 -15.25
CA LEU A 62 7.02 2.18 -14.87
C LEU A 62 6.30 0.90 -15.36
N LEU A 63 4.99 0.91 -15.64
CA LEU A 63 4.36 -0.22 -16.36
C LEU A 63 4.82 -0.30 -17.81
N GLN A 64 4.83 0.83 -18.52
CA GLN A 64 5.31 0.90 -19.89
C GLN A 64 6.78 0.46 -19.99
N PHE A 65 7.62 0.90 -19.04
CA PHE A 65 8.99 0.41 -18.94
C PHE A 65 9.05 -1.10 -18.69
N MET A 66 8.26 -1.62 -17.75
CA MET A 66 8.23 -3.06 -17.46
C MET A 66 7.79 -3.89 -18.67
N ASP A 67 6.84 -3.41 -19.45
CA ASP A 67 6.33 -4.09 -20.64
C ASP A 67 7.35 -4.06 -21.79
N ALA A 68 7.95 -2.89 -22.07
CA ALA A 68 9.01 -2.75 -23.05
C ALA A 68 10.23 -3.64 -22.71
N ARG A 69 10.61 -3.70 -21.43
CA ARG A 69 11.70 -4.57 -20.97
C ARG A 69 11.35 -6.04 -21.04
N ARG A 70 10.08 -6.42 -20.85
CA ARG A 70 9.64 -7.81 -21.03
C ARG A 70 9.66 -8.24 -22.50
N HIS A 71 9.40 -7.32 -23.43
CA HIS A 71 9.56 -7.57 -24.86
C HIS A 71 11.02 -7.70 -25.30
N GLN A 72 11.94 -6.96 -24.66
CA GLN A 72 13.37 -7.01 -24.98
C GLN A 72 14.13 -8.13 -24.24
N GLU A 73 13.77 -8.41 -22.99
CA GLU A 73 14.46 -9.36 -22.11
C GLU A 73 13.47 -10.36 -21.50
N ARG A 74 13.82 -11.65 -21.57
CA ARG A 74 13.02 -12.77 -21.01
C ARG A 74 12.73 -12.65 -19.50
N ALA A 75 13.46 -11.80 -18.76
CA ALA A 75 13.31 -11.66 -17.33
C ALA A 75 13.44 -10.20 -16.86
N LEU A 76 12.34 -9.65 -16.35
CA LEU A 76 12.34 -8.37 -15.63
C LEU A 76 12.90 -8.56 -14.22
N THR A 77 14.01 -7.88 -13.89
CA THR A 77 14.60 -7.94 -12.54
C THR A 77 14.29 -6.69 -11.70
N CYS A 78 14.33 -6.84 -10.37
CA CYS A 78 14.16 -5.72 -9.43
C CYS A 78 15.18 -4.60 -9.67
N THR A 79 16.40 -4.91 -10.09
CA THR A 79 17.45 -3.93 -10.38
C THR A 79 17.06 -2.97 -11.49
N HIS A 80 16.43 -3.47 -12.57
CA HIS A 80 15.94 -2.62 -13.66
C HIS A 80 14.89 -1.61 -13.19
N MET A 81 13.95 -2.07 -12.36
CA MET A 81 12.91 -1.21 -11.80
C MET A 81 13.49 -0.17 -10.84
N VAL A 82 14.49 -0.53 -10.03
CA VAL A 82 15.19 0.41 -9.14
C VAL A 82 15.97 1.45 -9.94
N ASN A 83 16.65 1.07 -11.01
CA ASN A 83 17.39 2.01 -11.87
C ASN A 83 16.45 2.99 -12.58
N PHE A 84 15.32 2.50 -13.10
CA PHE A 84 14.27 3.37 -13.65
C PHE A 84 13.78 4.39 -12.61
N LEU A 85 13.50 3.94 -11.38
CA LEU A 85 13.09 4.82 -10.29
C LEU A 85 14.17 5.81 -9.87
N LYS A 86 15.45 5.43 -9.92
CA LYS A 86 16.56 6.36 -9.66
C LYS A 86 16.66 7.47 -10.70
N GLN A 87 16.35 7.17 -11.97
CA GLN A 87 16.44 8.12 -13.08
C GLN A 87 15.22 9.05 -13.14
N HIS A 88 14.01 8.50 -13.02
CA HIS A 88 12.78 9.27 -13.20
C HIS A 88 12.16 9.77 -11.89
N GLN A 89 12.41 9.09 -10.77
CA GLN A 89 11.74 9.35 -9.48
C GLN A 89 12.69 9.34 -8.28
N ASN A 90 13.88 9.95 -8.45
CA ASN A 90 14.91 9.98 -7.42
C ASN A 90 14.41 10.62 -6.11
N THR A 91 13.71 11.74 -6.21
CA THR A 91 13.14 12.45 -5.05
C THR A 91 12.17 11.57 -4.27
N TRP A 92 11.27 10.85 -4.95
CA TRP A 92 10.36 9.91 -4.32
C TRP A 92 11.10 8.73 -3.67
N LEU A 93 12.14 8.21 -4.34
CA LEU A 93 12.96 7.12 -3.81
C LEU A 93 13.67 7.53 -2.51
N GLN A 94 14.27 8.72 -2.49
CA GLN A 94 14.92 9.29 -1.31
C GLN A 94 13.90 9.55 -0.19
N ASP A 95 12.73 10.10 -0.51
CA ASP A 95 11.67 10.31 0.47
C ASP A 95 11.12 9.01 1.05
N CYS A 96 11.07 7.96 0.23
CA CYS A 96 10.66 6.62 0.65
C CYS A 96 11.67 6.05 1.66
N ILE A 97 12.96 6.07 1.32
CA ILE A 97 14.06 5.59 2.18
C ILE A 97 14.14 6.43 3.47
N ARG A 98 14.05 7.76 3.38
CA ARG A 98 14.10 8.69 4.52
C ARG A 98 12.97 8.49 5.52
N ARG A 99 11.79 8.06 5.06
CA ARG A 99 10.64 7.76 5.92
C ARG A 99 10.77 6.41 6.65
N GLN A 100 11.79 5.62 6.34
CA GLN A 100 11.97 4.26 6.86
C GLN A 100 13.06 4.22 7.93
N LYS A 101 12.94 3.28 8.87
CA LYS A 101 13.94 3.09 9.93
C LYS A 101 15.30 2.77 9.31
N GLU A 102 16.36 3.34 9.87
CA GLU A 102 17.75 3.11 9.49
C GLU A 102 18.02 1.60 9.32
N GLY A 103 18.58 1.23 8.16
CA GLY A 103 18.88 -0.17 7.81
C GLY A 103 17.78 -0.95 7.07
N SER A 104 16.53 -0.46 7.00
CA SER A 104 15.41 -1.21 6.36
C SER A 104 14.92 -0.65 5.02
N GLY A 105 15.49 0.46 4.55
CA GLY A 105 14.95 1.22 3.43
C GLY A 105 14.90 0.43 2.11
N TYR A 106 15.97 -0.31 1.82
CA TYR A 106 16.09 -1.08 0.59
C TYR A 106 15.20 -2.32 0.58
N ASP A 107 15.06 -3.01 1.72
CA ASP A 107 14.16 -4.17 1.83
C ASP A 107 12.69 -3.79 1.62
N ILE A 108 12.29 -2.62 2.11
CA ILE A 108 10.93 -2.12 1.92
C ILE A 108 10.71 -1.72 0.46
N LEU A 109 11.71 -1.12 -0.20
CA LEU A 109 11.67 -0.84 -1.64
C LEU A 109 11.46 -2.12 -2.46
N LEU A 110 12.21 -3.19 -2.16
CA LEU A 110 12.03 -4.47 -2.83
C LEU A 110 10.63 -5.04 -2.61
N LYS A 111 10.09 -4.96 -1.39
CA LYS A 111 8.70 -5.38 -1.09
C LYS A 111 7.66 -4.55 -1.83
N ILE A 112 7.89 -3.24 -2.02
CA ILE A 112 7.03 -2.37 -2.85
C ILE A 112 7.00 -2.88 -4.29
N LEU A 113 8.18 -3.13 -4.85
CA LEU A 113 8.33 -3.59 -6.24
C LEU A 113 7.72 -4.98 -6.44
N GLN A 114 7.96 -5.93 -5.54
CA GLN A 114 7.35 -7.26 -5.59
C GLN A 114 5.82 -7.19 -5.53
N ARG A 115 5.26 -6.39 -4.61
CA ARG A 115 3.80 -6.17 -4.54
C ARG A 115 3.26 -5.43 -5.75
N PHE A 116 4.06 -4.60 -6.39
CA PHE A 116 3.67 -3.95 -7.64
C PHE A 116 3.59 -4.98 -8.76
N CYS A 117 4.64 -5.78 -8.93
CA CYS A 117 4.69 -6.86 -9.91
C CYS A 117 3.52 -7.84 -9.74
N GLY A 118 3.27 -8.32 -8.52
CA GLY A 118 2.16 -9.24 -8.24
C GLY A 118 0.77 -8.64 -8.48
N ARG A 119 0.59 -7.31 -8.31
CA ARG A 119 -0.68 -6.64 -8.65
C ARG A 119 -0.94 -6.54 -10.15
N HIS A 120 0.11 -6.52 -10.95
CA HIS A 120 0.03 -6.36 -12.40
C HIS A 120 0.32 -7.68 -13.15
N GLY A 121 0.34 -8.82 -12.44
CA GLY A 121 0.52 -10.14 -13.05
C GLY A 121 1.96 -10.46 -13.49
N TYR A 122 2.95 -9.67 -13.06
CA TYR A 122 4.37 -9.96 -13.29
C TYR A 122 4.87 -10.90 -12.18
N THR A 123 4.34 -12.12 -12.15
CA THR A 123 4.52 -13.04 -11.01
C THR A 123 5.49 -14.19 -11.25
N HIS A 124 6.26 -14.22 -12.35
CA HIS A 124 7.49 -15.03 -12.58
C HIS A 124 7.90 -14.93 -14.07
N GLN A 125 9.11 -15.42 -14.41
CA GLN A 125 9.61 -15.55 -15.79
C GLN A 125 8.53 -16.14 -16.70
N GLN A 126 8.33 -15.56 -17.88
CA GLN A 126 7.50 -16.16 -18.92
C GLN A 126 8.13 -17.52 -19.25
N ALA A 127 7.36 -18.59 -19.06
CA ALA A 127 7.79 -19.90 -19.53
C ALA A 127 8.15 -19.78 -21.00
N CYS A 128 9.33 -20.30 -21.37
CA CYS A 128 9.72 -20.40 -22.76
C CYS A 128 8.69 -21.30 -23.42
N ALA A 129 7.80 -20.74 -24.24
CA ALA A 129 7.02 -21.56 -25.15
C ALA A 129 8.02 -22.30 -26.03
N THR A 130 8.04 -23.63 -25.90
CA THR A 130 8.86 -24.55 -26.69
C THR A 130 7.98 -25.07 -27.81
#